data_AF-A0A317FBN5-F1
#
_entry.id   AF-A0A317FBN5-F1
#
_cell.length_a   1.000
_cell.length_b   1.000
_cell.length_c   1.000
_cell.angle_alpha   90.00
_cell.angle_beta   90.00
_cell.angle_gamma   90.00
#
_symmetry.space_group_name_H-M   'P 1'
#
loop_
_entity.id
_entity.type
_entity.pdbx_description
1 polymer ?
#
loop_
_entity_poly.entity_id
_entity_poly.type
_entity_poly.pdbx_seq_one_letter_code
_entity_poly.pdbx_strand_id
1 'polypeptide(L)'
;MSLLKNEPPAPMRSLGELFAMAQALEEEAAARYAELAAEMRAAGLASVAQAFEHLADEERGHAEHVMAWSQARTGHAPDPDMIRWQPPETFDEEEARGIASSRLASAYRALSMAVRNEERAFALWTYIAAQAEDAEIREAAERMAAEELRHATLLRRERRLAYHAGRSAGGADSGSMQRRSPLDQAAHAEAALAALLAELARSPAAPAELSGLAADAVAMAERVARASAAAGEDLRLPSGSAVVPASMEEALRLSESTVEAYLDAAEAARSDEVMRELQALAARAISRTASLRRIAEGS
;
A
#
# COMPACT_ATOMS: atom_id res chain seq x y z
N MET A 1 6.70 14.53 -10.24
CA MET A 1 7.34 13.87 -11.40
C MET A 1 6.26 13.06 -12.10
N SER A 2 6.22 13.07 -13.43
CA SER A 2 5.23 12.30 -14.20
C SER A 2 5.39 10.80 -13.92
N LEU A 3 4.29 10.08 -13.65
CA LEU A 3 4.31 8.62 -13.52
C LEU A 3 4.55 7.93 -14.87
N LEU A 4 4.22 8.61 -15.98
CA LEU A 4 4.58 8.16 -17.32
C LEU A 4 6.03 8.57 -17.60
N LYS A 5 6.94 7.58 -17.69
CA LYS A 5 8.33 7.81 -18.15
C LYS A 5 8.35 8.35 -19.58
N ASN A 6 7.41 7.89 -20.43
CA ASN A 6 7.08 8.42 -21.74
C ASN A 6 5.56 8.35 -21.94
N GLU A 7 4.95 9.40 -22.46
CA GLU A 7 3.55 9.31 -22.91
C GLU A 7 3.45 8.42 -24.15
N PRO A 8 2.36 7.65 -24.31
CA PRO A 8 2.05 7.00 -25.58
C PRO A 8 2.16 8.00 -26.73
N PRO A 9 2.99 7.73 -27.76
CA PRO A 9 3.25 8.69 -28.84
C PRO A 9 2.03 8.92 -29.74
N ALA A 10 1.01 8.07 -29.64
CA ALA A 10 -0.25 8.19 -30.35
C ALA A 10 -1.40 7.50 -29.58
N PRO A 11 -2.66 7.94 -29.75
CA PRO A 11 -3.84 7.23 -29.27
C PRO A 11 -3.97 5.82 -29.88
N MET A 12 -4.68 4.94 -29.17
CA MET A 12 -5.06 3.62 -29.70
C MET A 12 -6.01 3.79 -30.89
N ARG A 13 -5.74 3.07 -31.99
CA ARG A 13 -6.53 3.15 -33.23
C ARG A 13 -7.66 2.14 -33.30
N SER A 14 -7.58 1.08 -32.51
CA SER A 14 -8.56 0.00 -32.53
C SER A 14 -8.59 -0.76 -31.21
N LEU A 15 -9.69 -1.47 -30.97
CA LEU A 15 -9.83 -2.36 -29.83
C LEU A 15 -8.86 -3.56 -29.91
N GLY A 16 -8.54 -4.05 -31.11
CA GLY A 16 -7.55 -5.11 -31.31
C GLY A 16 -6.14 -4.69 -30.89
N GLU A 17 -5.75 -3.44 -31.17
CA GLU A 17 -4.47 -2.88 -30.70
C GLU A 17 -4.42 -2.80 -29.17
N LEU A 18 -5.54 -2.41 -28.52
CA LEU A 18 -5.63 -2.38 -27.06
C LEU A 18 -5.47 -3.78 -26.47
N PHE A 19 -6.13 -4.79 -27.03
CA PHE A 19 -6.01 -6.17 -26.52
C PHE A 19 -4.61 -6.76 -26.75
N ALA A 20 -3.96 -6.44 -27.88
CA ALA A 20 -2.58 -6.83 -28.12
C ALA A 20 -1.65 -6.24 -27.05
N MET A 21 -1.81 -4.94 -26.74
CA MET A 21 -1.05 -4.28 -25.68
C MET A 21 -1.32 -4.89 -24.30
N ALA A 22 -2.60 -5.12 -23.97
CA ALA A 22 -3.00 -5.72 -22.71
C ALA A 22 -2.35 -7.10 -22.55
N GLN A 23 -2.49 -7.98 -23.55
CA GLN A 23 -1.89 -9.32 -23.53
C GLN A 23 -0.38 -9.27 -23.25
N ALA A 24 0.34 -8.39 -23.96
CA ALA A 24 1.78 -8.27 -23.81
C ALA A 24 2.19 -7.80 -22.40
N LEU A 25 1.47 -6.83 -21.83
CA LEU A 25 1.73 -6.32 -20.49
C LEU A 25 1.44 -7.37 -19.41
N GLU A 26 0.33 -8.10 -19.53
CA GLU A 26 -0.05 -9.16 -18.60
C GLU A 26 0.95 -10.33 -18.62
N GLU A 27 1.39 -10.77 -19.80
CA GLU A 27 2.40 -11.83 -19.95
C GLU A 27 3.76 -11.40 -19.38
N GLU A 28 4.16 -10.15 -19.61
CA GLU A 28 5.38 -9.60 -19.02
C GLU A 28 5.29 -9.55 -17.50
N ALA A 29 4.18 -9.02 -16.95
CA ALA A 29 3.96 -8.92 -15.51
C ALA A 29 3.96 -10.32 -14.84
N ALA A 30 3.26 -11.29 -15.43
CA ALA A 30 3.25 -12.68 -14.97
C ALA A 30 4.66 -13.27 -14.88
N ALA A 31 5.48 -13.07 -15.92
CA ALA A 31 6.85 -13.57 -15.95
C ALA A 31 7.72 -12.90 -14.88
N ARG A 32 7.63 -11.57 -14.75
CA ARG A 32 8.41 -10.80 -13.77
C ARG A 32 8.04 -11.11 -12.33
N TYR A 33 6.74 -11.27 -12.04
CA TYR A 33 6.31 -11.68 -10.70
C TYR A 33 6.73 -13.11 -10.37
N ALA A 34 6.75 -14.03 -11.33
CA ALA A 34 7.30 -15.37 -11.12
C ALA A 34 8.81 -15.34 -10.82
N GLU A 35 9.59 -14.48 -11.51
CA GLU A 35 11.02 -14.27 -11.23
C GLU A 35 11.23 -13.72 -9.80
N LEU A 36 10.51 -12.65 -9.44
CA LEU A 36 10.58 -12.05 -8.10
C LEU A 36 10.17 -13.02 -7.00
N ALA A 37 9.13 -13.82 -7.22
CA ALA A 37 8.73 -14.89 -6.31
C ALA A 37 9.87 -15.88 -6.05
N ALA A 38 10.53 -16.35 -7.11
CA ALA A 38 11.66 -17.28 -7.00
C ALA A 38 12.83 -16.65 -6.23
N GLU A 39 13.16 -15.38 -6.51
CA GLU A 39 14.19 -14.63 -5.78
C GLU A 39 13.87 -14.49 -4.29
N MET A 40 12.63 -14.11 -3.94
CA MET A 40 12.19 -13.98 -2.55
C MET A 40 12.22 -15.32 -1.82
N ARG A 41 11.84 -16.40 -2.51
CA ARG A 41 11.89 -17.77 -1.98
C ARG A 41 13.34 -18.20 -1.71
N ALA A 42 14.26 -17.95 -2.64
CA ALA A 42 15.69 -18.19 -2.46
C ALA A 42 16.29 -17.35 -1.31
N ALA A 43 15.78 -16.13 -1.12
CA ALA A 43 16.15 -15.27 -0.01
C ALA A 43 15.51 -15.68 1.33
N GLY A 44 14.64 -16.69 1.39
CA GLY A 44 13.96 -17.15 2.61
C GLY A 44 12.79 -16.28 3.06
N LEU A 45 12.26 -15.44 2.18
CA LEU A 45 11.16 -14.51 2.41
C LEU A 45 9.82 -15.13 1.95
N ALA A 46 9.40 -16.21 2.61
CA ALA A 46 8.31 -17.06 2.13
C ALA A 46 6.96 -16.33 1.97
N SER A 47 6.62 -15.38 2.84
CA SER A 47 5.37 -14.61 2.71
C SER A 47 5.38 -13.67 1.52
N VAL A 48 6.52 -13.02 1.24
CA VAL A 48 6.67 -12.12 0.10
C VAL A 48 6.70 -12.91 -1.21
N ALA A 49 7.34 -14.10 -1.19
CA ALA A 49 7.28 -15.01 -2.33
C ALA A 49 5.84 -15.42 -2.66
N GLN A 50 5.02 -15.77 -1.67
CA GLN A 50 3.60 -16.09 -1.88
C GLN A 50 2.80 -14.92 -2.47
N ALA A 51 3.09 -13.68 -2.06
CA ALA A 51 2.45 -12.50 -2.64
C ALA A 51 2.75 -12.36 -4.15
N PHE A 52 4.02 -12.52 -4.54
CA PHE A 52 4.40 -12.48 -5.95
C PHE A 52 3.91 -13.70 -6.74
N GLU A 53 3.82 -14.88 -6.13
CA GLU A 53 3.21 -16.06 -6.77
C GLU A 53 1.73 -15.83 -7.05
N HIS A 54 1.01 -15.24 -6.09
CA HIS A 54 -0.39 -14.88 -6.27
C HIS A 54 -0.59 -13.88 -7.41
N LEU A 55 0.22 -12.82 -7.46
CA LEU A 55 0.18 -11.86 -8.57
C LEU A 55 0.50 -12.53 -9.91
N ALA A 56 1.54 -13.36 -9.98
CA ALA A 56 1.86 -14.09 -11.20
C ALA A 56 0.73 -15.01 -11.68
N ASP A 57 -0.04 -15.60 -10.75
CA ASP A 57 -1.26 -16.36 -11.07
C ASP A 57 -2.40 -15.46 -11.56
N GLU A 58 -2.60 -14.29 -10.95
CA GLU A 58 -3.60 -13.30 -11.38
C GLU A 58 -3.31 -12.79 -12.80
N GLU A 59 -2.08 -12.36 -13.09
CA GLU A 59 -1.70 -11.86 -14.42
C GLU A 59 -1.80 -12.94 -15.52
N ARG A 60 -1.51 -14.21 -15.19
CA ARG A 60 -1.79 -15.32 -16.11
C ARG A 60 -3.28 -15.44 -16.41
N GLY A 61 -4.12 -15.32 -15.38
CA GLY A 61 -5.57 -15.31 -15.53
C GLY A 61 -6.07 -14.11 -16.35
N HIS A 62 -5.46 -12.94 -16.18
CA HIS A 62 -5.75 -11.75 -16.97
C HIS A 62 -5.37 -11.91 -18.43
N ALA A 63 -4.19 -12.45 -18.73
CA ALA A 63 -3.79 -12.80 -20.09
C ALA A 63 -4.78 -13.78 -20.75
N GLU A 64 -5.23 -14.82 -20.04
CA GLU A 64 -6.27 -15.73 -20.55
C GLU A 64 -7.61 -15.01 -20.80
N HIS A 65 -8.00 -14.10 -19.91
CA HIS A 65 -9.22 -13.32 -20.05
C HIS A 65 -9.13 -12.33 -21.22
N VAL A 66 -8.03 -11.59 -21.37
CA VAL A 66 -7.78 -10.68 -22.49
C VAL A 66 -7.87 -11.43 -23.82
N MET A 67 -7.28 -12.61 -23.91
CA MET A 67 -7.40 -13.47 -25.09
C MET A 67 -8.86 -13.84 -25.39
N ALA A 68 -9.61 -14.31 -24.39
CA ALA A 68 -11.03 -14.66 -24.55
C ALA A 68 -11.89 -13.44 -24.92
N TRP A 69 -11.60 -12.28 -24.33
CA TRP A 69 -12.31 -11.03 -24.56
C TRP A 69 -12.04 -10.49 -25.96
N SER A 70 -10.79 -10.53 -26.43
CA SER A 70 -10.43 -10.19 -27.81
C SER A 70 -11.18 -11.07 -28.80
N GLN A 71 -11.18 -12.38 -28.58
CA GLN A 71 -11.89 -13.32 -29.45
C GLN A 71 -13.39 -13.01 -29.52
N ALA A 72 -14.01 -12.67 -28.38
CA ALA A 72 -15.43 -12.37 -28.30
C ALA A 72 -15.80 -11.04 -28.97
N ARG A 73 -14.93 -10.02 -28.92
CA ARG A 73 -15.21 -8.67 -29.43
C ARG A 73 -14.73 -8.42 -30.85
N THR A 74 -13.59 -8.99 -31.23
CA THR A 74 -12.94 -8.74 -32.52
C THR A 74 -12.97 -9.94 -33.45
N GLY A 75 -13.33 -11.13 -32.94
CA GLY A 75 -13.28 -12.38 -33.68
C GLY A 75 -11.87 -12.98 -33.81
N HIS A 76 -10.86 -12.33 -33.25
CA HIS A 76 -9.46 -12.72 -33.36
C HIS A 76 -8.79 -12.73 -31.98
N ALA A 77 -7.78 -13.58 -31.81
CA ALA A 77 -6.85 -13.49 -30.69
C ALA A 77 -6.06 -12.17 -30.76
N PRO A 78 -5.53 -11.68 -29.62
CA PRO A 78 -4.64 -10.52 -29.62
C PRO A 78 -3.45 -10.75 -30.56
N ASP A 79 -3.18 -9.79 -31.44
CA ASP A 79 -2.09 -9.87 -32.43
C ASP A 79 -0.95 -8.90 -32.02
N PRO A 80 0.20 -9.40 -31.56
CA PRO A 80 1.33 -8.57 -31.16
C PRO A 80 1.83 -7.61 -32.24
N ASP A 81 1.65 -7.94 -33.52
CA ASP A 81 2.07 -7.08 -34.65
C ASP A 81 1.23 -5.79 -34.75
N MET A 82 0.10 -5.71 -34.03
CA MET A 82 -0.72 -4.50 -33.93
C MET A 82 -0.13 -3.43 -33.00
N ILE A 83 0.83 -3.79 -32.12
CA ILE A 83 1.42 -2.86 -31.15
C ILE A 83 2.37 -1.89 -31.87
N ARG A 84 1.99 -0.61 -31.94
CA ARG A 84 2.74 0.41 -32.72
C ARG A 84 3.86 1.12 -31.96
N TRP A 85 3.90 0.98 -30.65
CA TRP A 85 4.91 1.61 -29.80
C TRP A 85 5.18 0.71 -28.61
N GLN A 86 6.44 0.68 -28.17
CA GLN A 86 6.81 -0.10 -27.01
C GLN A 86 6.26 0.58 -25.75
N PRO A 87 5.51 -0.14 -24.91
CA PRO A 87 5.15 0.38 -23.61
C PRO A 87 6.42 0.73 -22.81
N PRO A 88 6.40 1.78 -22.00
CA PRO A 88 7.58 2.20 -21.26
C PRO A 88 7.94 1.09 -20.26
N GLU A 89 9.20 0.60 -20.29
CA GLU A 89 9.70 -0.50 -19.41
C GLU A 89 9.07 -0.44 -18.03
N THR A 90 8.14 -1.34 -17.75
CA THR A 90 7.39 -1.37 -16.49
C THR A 90 8.34 -1.60 -15.34
N PHE A 91 9.30 -2.52 -15.50
CA PHE A 91 10.34 -2.85 -14.52
C PHE A 91 11.69 -2.26 -14.94
N ASP A 92 12.23 -1.33 -14.14
CA ASP A 92 13.58 -0.77 -14.35
C ASP A 92 14.66 -1.75 -13.87
N GLU A 93 15.46 -2.31 -14.78
CA GLU A 93 16.52 -3.27 -14.45
C GLU A 93 17.61 -2.68 -13.53
N GLU A 94 17.81 -1.37 -13.56
CA GLU A 94 18.79 -0.69 -12.71
C GLU A 94 18.28 -0.57 -11.27
N GLU A 95 16.97 -0.39 -11.10
CA GLU A 95 16.30 -0.42 -9.79
C GLU A 95 16.30 -1.85 -9.21
N ALA A 96 16.17 -2.88 -10.06
CA ALA A 96 16.26 -4.29 -9.69
C ALA A 96 17.67 -4.71 -9.23
N ARG A 97 18.73 -4.18 -9.86
CA ARG A 97 20.13 -4.47 -9.48
C ARG A 97 20.54 -3.84 -8.14
N GLY A 98 19.79 -2.85 -7.63
CA GLY A 98 20.06 -2.15 -6.36
C GLY A 98 19.66 -2.91 -5.09
N ILE A 99 19.22 -4.16 -5.18
CA ILE A 99 18.73 -4.97 -4.06
C ILE A 99 19.92 -5.59 -3.27
N ALA A 100 20.70 -4.78 -2.56
CA ALA A 100 21.73 -5.32 -1.65
C ALA A 100 22.03 -4.44 -0.43
N SER A 101 21.64 -4.94 0.75
CA SER A 101 22.33 -4.74 2.04
C SER A 101 21.72 -5.58 3.19
N SER A 102 20.46 -6.06 3.08
CA SER A 102 19.79 -6.93 4.06
C SER A 102 18.53 -7.59 3.45
N ARG A 103 18.16 -8.82 3.89
CA ARG A 103 16.92 -9.54 3.47
C ARG A 103 15.66 -8.68 3.56
N LEU A 104 15.53 -7.88 4.62
CA LEU A 104 14.36 -7.03 4.85
C LEU A 104 14.35 -5.81 3.92
N ALA A 105 15.53 -5.22 3.69
CA ALA A 105 15.68 -4.18 2.69
C ALA A 105 15.36 -4.72 1.29
N SER A 106 15.69 -5.99 1.02
CA SER A 106 15.34 -6.66 -0.24
C SER A 106 13.84 -6.86 -0.42
N ALA A 107 13.12 -7.36 0.59
CA ALA A 107 11.67 -7.51 0.57
C ALA A 107 10.95 -6.17 0.33
N TYR A 108 11.28 -5.16 1.13
CA TYR A 108 10.66 -3.84 1.05
C TYR A 108 10.94 -3.17 -0.31
N ARG A 109 12.16 -3.27 -0.82
CA ARG A 109 12.53 -2.71 -2.13
C ARG A 109 11.80 -3.41 -3.28
N ALA A 110 11.79 -4.74 -3.30
CA ALA A 110 11.08 -5.52 -4.32
C ALA A 110 9.59 -5.14 -4.38
N LEU A 111 8.92 -5.10 -3.22
CA LEU A 111 7.52 -4.68 -3.13
C LEU A 111 7.32 -3.21 -3.49
N SER A 112 8.26 -2.33 -3.14
CA SER A 112 8.19 -0.91 -3.54
C SER A 112 8.31 -0.72 -5.04
N MET A 113 9.16 -1.50 -5.71
CA MET A 113 9.28 -1.50 -7.15
C MET A 113 8.00 -2.00 -7.80
N ALA A 114 7.47 -3.14 -7.35
CA ALA A 114 6.22 -3.69 -7.86
C ALA A 114 5.06 -2.68 -7.74
N VAL A 115 4.90 -2.00 -6.60
CA VAL A 115 3.88 -0.93 -6.43
C VAL A 115 4.03 0.16 -7.50
N ARG A 116 5.26 0.59 -7.81
CA ARG A 116 5.47 1.63 -8.83
C ARG A 116 5.11 1.12 -10.22
N ASN A 117 5.33 -0.16 -10.49
CA ASN A 117 5.02 -0.73 -11.79
C ASN A 117 3.52 -0.79 -12.02
N GLU A 118 2.76 -1.18 -11.00
CA GLU A 118 1.29 -1.09 -11.01
C GLU A 118 0.80 0.36 -11.15
N GLU A 119 1.39 1.31 -10.43
CA GLU A 119 1.05 2.74 -10.57
C GLU A 119 1.31 3.26 -11.98
N ARG A 120 2.33 2.74 -12.65
CA ARG A 120 2.67 3.08 -14.05
C ARG A 120 1.71 2.44 -15.03
N ALA A 121 1.33 1.18 -14.84
CA ALA A 121 0.31 0.51 -15.63
C ALA A 121 -1.04 1.23 -15.49
N PHE A 122 -1.45 1.56 -14.25
CA PHE A 122 -2.64 2.36 -13.98
C PHE A 122 -2.62 3.70 -14.72
N ALA A 123 -1.50 4.42 -14.64
CA ALA A 123 -1.34 5.71 -15.32
C ALA A 123 -1.43 5.55 -16.85
N LEU A 124 -0.87 4.48 -17.41
CA LEU A 124 -0.94 4.17 -18.83
C LEU A 124 -2.39 3.92 -19.27
N TRP A 125 -3.11 3.04 -18.60
CA TRP A 125 -4.50 2.73 -18.94
C TRP A 125 -5.42 3.92 -18.78
N THR A 126 -5.22 4.71 -17.73
CA THR A 126 -5.97 5.96 -17.51
C THR A 126 -5.70 6.97 -18.62
N TYR A 127 -4.46 7.07 -19.10
CA TYR A 127 -4.12 7.92 -20.24
C TYR A 127 -4.80 7.42 -21.53
N ILE A 128 -4.75 6.11 -21.81
CA ILE A 128 -5.42 5.52 -22.98
C ILE A 128 -6.93 5.80 -22.93
N ALA A 129 -7.57 5.60 -21.78
CA ALA A 129 -8.99 5.86 -21.57
C ALA A 129 -9.33 7.34 -21.83
N ALA A 130 -8.50 8.27 -21.34
CA ALA A 130 -8.71 9.71 -21.49
C ALA A 130 -8.57 10.18 -22.95
N GLN A 131 -7.70 9.53 -23.74
CA GLN A 131 -7.47 9.87 -25.16
C GLN A 131 -8.36 9.09 -26.14
N ALA A 132 -9.14 8.12 -25.66
CA ALA A 132 -9.96 7.27 -26.51
C ALA A 132 -11.19 8.02 -27.06
N GLU A 133 -11.24 8.17 -28.38
CA GLU A 133 -12.41 8.67 -29.10
C GLU A 133 -13.53 7.61 -29.16
N ASP A 134 -13.15 6.33 -29.26
CA ASP A 134 -14.06 5.19 -29.25
C ASP A 134 -14.45 4.82 -27.81
N ALA A 135 -15.76 4.70 -27.56
CA ALA A 135 -16.31 4.33 -26.27
C ALA A 135 -15.91 2.92 -25.82
N GLU A 136 -15.75 1.96 -26.74
CA GLU A 136 -15.34 0.60 -26.40
C GLU A 136 -13.87 0.54 -25.97
N ILE A 137 -13.00 1.31 -26.62
CA ILE A 137 -11.59 1.43 -26.21
C ILE A 137 -11.50 2.09 -24.83
N ARG A 138 -12.28 3.15 -24.60
CA ARG A 138 -12.34 3.82 -23.29
C ARG A 138 -12.78 2.85 -22.19
N GLU A 139 -13.90 2.14 -22.39
CA GLU A 139 -14.41 1.18 -21.41
C GLU A 139 -13.39 0.06 -21.15
N ALA A 140 -12.73 -0.44 -22.20
CA ALA A 140 -11.72 -1.48 -22.03
C ALA A 140 -10.51 -0.99 -21.22
N ALA A 141 -9.99 0.20 -21.52
CA ALA A 141 -8.89 0.80 -20.79
C ALA A 141 -9.25 1.14 -19.32
N GLU A 142 -10.46 1.61 -19.05
CA GLU A 142 -10.94 1.86 -17.68
C GLU A 142 -10.99 0.57 -16.85
N ARG A 143 -11.38 -0.55 -17.46
CA ARG A 143 -11.38 -1.86 -16.79
C ARG A 143 -9.96 -2.29 -16.44
N MET A 144 -9.01 -2.20 -17.38
CA MET A 144 -7.60 -2.50 -17.09
C MET A 144 -7.06 -1.62 -15.96
N ALA A 145 -7.31 -0.30 -16.01
CA ALA A 145 -6.89 0.62 -14.95
C ALA A 145 -7.45 0.22 -13.56
N ALA A 146 -8.67 -0.29 -13.49
CA ALA A 146 -9.26 -0.76 -12.24
C ALA A 146 -8.60 -2.03 -11.68
N GLU A 147 -8.06 -2.91 -12.54
CA GLU A 147 -7.25 -4.06 -12.12
C GLU A 147 -5.93 -3.61 -11.48
N GLU A 148 -5.18 -2.73 -12.14
CA GLU A 148 -3.87 -2.27 -11.64
C GLU A 148 -3.97 -1.57 -10.28
N LEU A 149 -5.09 -0.87 -10.01
CA LEU A 149 -5.35 -0.30 -8.69
C LEU A 149 -5.50 -1.35 -7.59
N ARG A 150 -6.09 -2.52 -7.92
CA ARG A 150 -6.20 -3.64 -6.98
C ARG A 150 -4.84 -4.25 -6.71
N HIS A 151 -4.03 -4.49 -7.75
CA HIS A 151 -2.65 -4.98 -7.58
C HIS A 151 -1.81 -4.01 -6.74
N ALA A 152 -1.84 -2.72 -7.05
CA ALA A 152 -1.12 -1.70 -6.29
C ALA A 152 -1.55 -1.70 -4.80
N THR A 153 -2.82 -1.96 -4.52
CA THR A 153 -3.35 -2.02 -3.14
C THR A 153 -2.81 -3.24 -2.40
N LEU A 154 -2.87 -4.42 -3.01
CA LEU A 154 -2.29 -5.66 -2.48
C LEU A 154 -0.79 -5.51 -2.21
N LEU A 155 -0.03 -5.01 -3.18
CA LEU A 155 1.41 -4.82 -3.04
C LEU A 155 1.78 -3.80 -1.96
N ARG A 156 1.01 -2.70 -1.84
CA ARG A 156 1.21 -1.73 -0.75
C ARG A 156 0.97 -2.36 0.61
N ARG A 157 0.00 -3.28 0.73
CA ARG A 157 -0.25 -4.04 1.96
C ARG A 157 0.93 -4.94 2.30
N GLU A 158 1.37 -5.77 1.37
CA GLU A 158 2.50 -6.67 1.59
C GLU A 158 3.78 -5.89 1.92
N ARG A 159 3.97 -4.71 1.31
CA ARG A 159 5.08 -3.81 1.64
C ARG A 159 5.03 -3.35 3.10
N ARG A 160 3.85 -2.99 3.62
CA ARG A 160 3.67 -2.63 5.04
C ARG A 160 4.01 -3.80 5.95
N LEU A 161 3.48 -4.99 5.65
CA LEU A 161 3.76 -6.20 6.43
C LEU A 161 5.26 -6.54 6.46
N ALA A 162 5.94 -6.44 5.32
CA ALA A 162 7.39 -6.67 5.23
C ALA A 162 8.19 -5.66 6.08
N TYR A 163 7.77 -4.39 6.09
CA TYR A 163 8.38 -3.35 6.94
C TYR A 163 8.24 -3.67 8.44
N HIS A 164 7.05 -4.10 8.87
CA HIS A 164 6.78 -4.45 10.28
C HIS A 164 7.50 -5.72 10.76
N ALA A 165 7.59 -6.74 9.90
CA ALA A 165 8.34 -7.95 10.20
C ALA A 165 9.81 -7.63 10.51
N GLY A 166 10.38 -6.65 9.80
CA GLY A 166 11.75 -6.20 10.00
C GLY A 166 12.00 -5.47 11.32
N ARG A 167 11.01 -4.73 11.83
CA ARG A 167 11.11 -4.05 13.13
C ARG A 167 10.87 -5.01 14.29
N SER A 168 9.96 -5.96 14.14
CA SER A 168 9.65 -6.96 15.18
C SER A 168 10.83 -7.92 15.42
N ALA A 169 11.57 -8.29 14.36
CA ALA A 169 12.77 -9.12 14.47
C ALA A 169 13.93 -8.42 15.23
N GLY A 170 13.94 -7.09 15.29
CA GLY A 170 14.90 -6.31 16.08
C GLY A 170 14.51 -6.08 17.55
N GLY A 171 13.32 -6.53 17.97
CA GLY A 171 12.77 -6.30 19.31
C GLY A 171 12.13 -7.53 19.97
N ALA A 172 12.38 -8.73 19.44
CA ALA A 172 11.73 -9.95 19.90
C ALA A 172 12.38 -10.52 21.18
N ASP A 173 12.14 -9.85 22.30
CA ASP A 173 11.92 -10.53 23.58
C ASP A 173 10.72 -9.88 24.29
N SER A 174 9.51 -10.34 23.97
CA SER A 174 8.31 -10.12 24.78
C SER A 174 7.23 -11.10 24.35
N GLY A 175 6.86 -11.98 25.29
CA GLY A 175 6.13 -13.21 25.09
C GLY A 175 4.70 -13.13 24.56
N SER A 176 4.18 -14.32 24.28
CA SER A 176 2.80 -14.67 23.95
C SER A 176 1.72 -13.72 24.49
N MET A 177 1.22 -12.82 23.64
CA MET A 177 -0.08 -12.18 23.81
C MET A 177 -0.97 -12.58 22.64
N GLN A 178 -2.23 -12.89 22.93
CA GLN A 178 -3.29 -13.09 21.93
C GLN A 178 -3.11 -12.10 20.78
N ARG A 179 -3.03 -12.60 19.53
CA ARG A 179 -2.95 -11.75 18.34
C ARG A 179 -4.18 -10.84 18.34
N ARG A 180 -3.97 -9.58 18.73
CA ARG A 180 -4.99 -8.52 18.70
C ARG A 180 -5.51 -8.36 17.27
N SER A 181 -6.80 -8.07 17.11
CA SER A 181 -7.32 -7.67 15.79
C SER A 181 -6.57 -6.42 15.29
N PRO A 182 -6.51 -6.16 13.97
CA PRO A 182 -5.93 -4.91 13.46
C PRO A 182 -6.59 -3.65 14.06
N LEU A 183 -7.90 -3.69 14.29
CA LEU A 183 -8.64 -2.59 14.89
C LEU A 183 -8.31 -2.41 16.38
N ASP A 184 -8.17 -3.48 17.15
CA ASP A 184 -7.65 -3.43 18.52
C ASP A 184 -6.22 -2.87 18.55
N GLN A 185 -5.36 -3.24 17.61
CA GLN A 185 -4.00 -2.71 17.50
C GLN A 185 -4.01 -1.19 17.25
N ALA A 186 -4.88 -0.71 16.35
CA ALA A 186 -5.06 0.71 16.09
C ALA A 186 -5.51 1.47 17.35
N ALA A 187 -6.49 0.94 18.08
CA ALA A 187 -6.97 1.53 19.32
C ALA A 187 -5.88 1.58 20.41
N HIS A 188 -5.08 0.52 20.54
CA HIS A 188 -3.97 0.48 21.50
C HIS A 188 -2.85 1.46 21.13
N ALA A 189 -2.47 1.51 19.85
CA ALA A 189 -1.42 2.40 19.37
C ALA A 189 -1.83 3.86 19.58
N GLU A 190 -3.07 4.22 19.27
CA GLU A 190 -3.59 5.56 19.43
C GLU A 190 -3.67 5.98 20.91
N ALA A 191 -4.15 5.09 21.78
CA ALA A 191 -4.18 5.35 23.22
C ALA A 191 -2.77 5.56 23.80
N ALA A 192 -1.78 4.77 23.35
CA ALA A 192 -0.39 4.92 23.77
C ALA A 192 0.20 6.27 23.32
N LEU A 193 -0.06 6.67 22.07
CA LEU A 193 0.39 7.96 21.55
C LEU A 193 -0.28 9.13 22.27
N ALA A 194 -1.59 9.06 22.54
CA ALA A 194 -2.32 10.08 23.27
C ALA A 194 -1.75 10.29 24.68
N ALA A 195 -1.44 9.20 25.39
CA ALA A 195 -0.81 9.26 26.70
C ALA A 195 0.59 9.88 26.64
N LEU A 196 1.39 9.52 25.64
CA LEU A 196 2.73 10.05 25.45
C LEU A 196 2.73 11.55 25.12
N LEU A 197 1.87 11.99 24.20
CA LEU A 197 1.74 13.39 23.84
C LEU A 197 1.21 14.23 25.01
N ALA A 198 0.29 13.68 25.80
CA ALA A 198 -0.17 14.34 27.02
C ALA A 198 0.96 14.50 28.05
N GLU A 199 1.85 13.52 28.19
CA GLU A 199 3.03 13.62 29.06
C GLU A 199 4.03 14.65 28.54
N LEU A 200 4.33 14.66 27.24
CA LEU A 200 5.22 15.65 26.63
C LEU A 200 4.67 17.08 26.79
N ALA A 201 3.36 17.27 26.61
CA ALA A 201 2.70 18.56 26.75
C ALA A 201 2.68 19.09 28.20
N ARG A 202 2.86 18.24 29.21
CA ARG A 202 3.00 18.66 30.62
C ARG A 202 4.34 19.33 30.92
N SER A 203 5.35 19.16 30.07
CA SER A 203 6.65 19.78 30.27
C SER A 203 6.55 21.30 30.13
N PRO A 204 7.12 22.10 31.07
CA PRO A 204 7.10 23.56 30.98
C PRO A 204 7.91 24.10 29.79
N ALA A 205 8.77 23.28 29.18
CA ALA A 205 9.51 23.61 27.96
C ALA A 205 8.82 23.11 26.68
N ALA A 206 7.60 22.57 26.77
CA ALA A 206 6.88 22.03 25.63
C ALA A 206 6.44 23.14 24.65
N PRO A 207 6.63 22.93 23.33
CA PRO A 207 5.99 23.74 22.30
C PRO A 207 4.48 23.82 22.48
N ALA A 208 3.89 25.00 22.29
CA ALA A 208 2.47 25.25 22.52
C ALA A 208 1.57 24.34 21.65
N GLU A 209 2.06 23.99 20.47
CA GLU A 209 1.40 23.11 19.50
C GLU A 209 1.19 21.69 20.04
N LEU A 210 2.04 21.19 20.95
CA LEU A 210 1.93 19.83 21.50
C LEU A 210 0.65 19.61 22.29
N SER A 211 0.16 20.65 22.98
CA SER A 211 -1.11 20.55 23.71
C SER A 211 -2.29 20.32 22.74
N GLY A 212 -2.25 20.96 21.57
CA GLY A 212 -3.25 20.75 20.51
C GLY A 212 -3.16 19.34 19.90
N LEU A 213 -1.95 18.85 19.65
CA LEU A 213 -1.73 17.50 19.11
C LEU A 213 -2.11 16.40 20.13
N ALA A 214 -1.88 16.63 21.43
CA ALA A 214 -2.32 15.71 22.49
C ALA A 214 -3.85 15.63 22.55
N ALA A 215 -4.54 16.76 22.48
CA ALA A 215 -6.01 16.79 22.46
C ALA A 215 -6.58 16.10 21.21
N ASP A 216 -5.96 16.31 20.04
CA ASP A 216 -6.33 15.62 18.79
C ASP A 216 -6.15 14.10 18.92
N ALA A 217 -5.05 13.62 19.49
CA ALA A 217 -4.81 12.20 19.73
C ALA A 217 -5.80 11.57 20.71
N VAL A 218 -6.21 12.28 21.77
CA VAL A 218 -7.28 11.81 22.67
C VAL A 218 -8.61 11.67 21.92
N ALA A 219 -8.99 12.66 21.11
CA ALA A 219 -10.21 12.60 20.32
C ALA A 219 -10.19 11.46 19.29
N MET A 220 -9.03 11.20 18.69
CA MET A 220 -8.83 10.06 17.78
C MET A 220 -8.90 8.71 18.50
N ALA A 221 -8.35 8.60 19.72
CA ALA A 221 -8.45 7.41 20.57
C ALA A 221 -9.91 7.06 20.91
N GLU A 222 -10.73 8.07 21.20
CA GLU A 222 -12.17 7.87 21.43
C GLU A 222 -12.92 7.43 20.17
N ARG A 223 -12.56 7.99 19.00
CA ARG A 223 -13.17 7.63 17.71
C ARG A 223 -12.89 6.18 17.34
N VAL A 224 -11.63 5.74 17.45
CA VAL A 224 -11.27 4.34 17.17
C VAL A 224 -11.90 3.39 18.17
N ALA A 225 -11.99 3.76 19.45
CA ALA A 225 -12.70 2.95 20.45
C ALA A 225 -14.20 2.78 20.13
N ARG A 226 -14.85 3.83 19.62
CA ARG A 226 -16.24 3.72 19.11
C ARG A 226 -16.34 2.81 17.89
N ALA A 227 -15.36 2.86 16.98
CA ALA A 227 -15.31 1.97 15.82
C ALA A 227 -15.12 0.49 16.25
N SER A 228 -14.26 0.21 17.23
CA SER A 228 -14.11 -1.13 17.84
C SER A 228 -15.43 -1.63 18.44
N ALA A 229 -16.12 -0.79 19.21
CA ALA A 229 -17.41 -1.14 19.80
C ALA A 229 -18.48 -1.41 18.73
N ALA A 230 -18.53 -0.61 17.67
CA ALA A 230 -19.44 -0.83 16.53
C ALA A 230 -19.14 -2.12 15.76
N ALA A 231 -17.87 -2.53 15.72
CA ALA A 231 -17.43 -3.80 15.13
C ALA A 231 -17.67 -5.02 16.06
N GLY A 232 -18.13 -4.80 17.30
CA GLY A 232 -18.34 -5.86 18.29
C GLY A 232 -17.04 -6.43 18.87
N GLU A 233 -15.93 -5.67 18.83
CA GLU A 233 -14.65 -6.08 19.41
C GLU A 233 -14.56 -5.63 20.88
N ASP A 234 -14.24 -6.57 21.78
CA ASP A 234 -14.04 -6.29 23.20
C ASP A 234 -12.70 -5.59 23.41
N LEU A 235 -12.71 -4.27 23.28
CA LEU A 235 -11.51 -3.45 23.43
C LEU A 235 -11.01 -3.51 24.89
N ARG A 236 -9.93 -4.25 25.10
CA ARG A 236 -9.18 -4.23 26.37
C ARG A 236 -8.10 -3.15 26.30
N LEU A 237 -8.46 -1.92 26.65
CA LEU A 237 -7.46 -0.85 26.78
C LEU A 237 -6.41 -1.24 27.83
N PRO A 238 -5.12 -1.00 27.56
CA PRO A 238 -4.07 -1.35 28.51
C PRO A 238 -4.27 -0.55 29.81
N SER A 239 -4.39 -1.25 30.93
CA SER A 239 -4.58 -0.66 32.26
C SER A 239 -3.26 -0.21 32.91
N GLY A 240 -2.20 -0.01 32.12
CA GLY A 240 -0.89 0.36 32.63
C GLY A 240 -0.01 0.94 31.52
N SER A 241 0.63 2.07 31.83
CA SER A 241 1.66 2.66 30.99
C SER A 241 2.92 1.80 31.10
N ALA A 242 3.36 1.19 30.00
CA ALA A 242 4.75 0.76 29.91
C ALA A 242 5.61 2.02 30.10
N VAL A 243 6.57 1.97 31.03
CA VAL A 243 7.44 3.10 31.37
C VAL A 243 8.44 3.30 30.22
N VAL A 244 7.97 3.84 29.11
CA VAL A 244 8.81 4.32 28.01
C VAL A 244 9.12 5.79 28.27
N PRO A 245 10.39 6.23 28.20
CA PRO A 245 10.74 7.63 28.38
C PRO A 245 9.97 8.51 27.39
N ALA A 246 9.30 9.54 27.89
CA ALA A 246 8.59 10.48 27.04
C ALA A 246 9.58 11.32 26.24
N SER A 247 9.69 11.04 24.93
CA SER A 247 10.58 11.74 24.01
C SER A 247 9.88 12.06 22.69
N MET A 248 10.37 13.10 22.00
CA MET A 248 9.85 13.47 20.68
C MET A 248 10.07 12.37 19.63
N GLU A 249 11.21 11.68 19.69
CA GLU A 249 11.53 10.55 18.81
C GLU A 249 10.53 9.40 18.99
N GLU A 250 10.19 9.08 20.24
CA GLU A 250 9.18 8.05 20.54
C GLU A 250 7.78 8.48 20.10
N ALA A 251 7.44 9.77 20.23
CA ALA A 251 6.16 10.30 19.74
C ALA A 251 6.04 10.24 18.22
N LEU A 252 7.12 10.53 17.50
CA LEU A 252 7.19 10.34 16.05
C LEU A 252 7.02 8.87 15.67
N ARG A 253 7.75 7.98 16.33
CA ARG A 253 7.68 6.54 16.09
C ARG A 253 6.28 5.98 16.32
N LEU A 254 5.63 6.36 17.42
CA LEU A 254 4.25 5.95 17.69
C LEU A 254 3.26 6.60 16.73
N SER A 255 3.46 7.87 16.35
CA SER A 255 2.59 8.53 15.37
C SER A 255 2.64 7.83 14.00
N GLU A 256 3.83 7.46 13.53
CA GLU A 256 3.97 6.66 12.31
C GLU A 256 3.28 5.29 12.44
N SER A 257 3.48 4.61 13.57
CA SER A 257 2.81 3.33 13.86
C SER A 257 1.28 3.45 13.93
N THR A 258 0.73 4.58 14.38
CA THR A 258 -0.74 4.80 14.39
C THR A 258 -1.31 4.93 12.98
N VAL A 259 -0.60 5.60 12.06
CA VAL A 259 -1.02 5.69 10.65
C VAL A 259 -1.16 4.28 10.06
N GLU A 260 -0.13 3.45 10.26
CA GLU A 260 -0.09 2.08 9.75
C GLU A 260 -1.21 1.23 10.34
N ALA A 261 -1.39 1.30 11.66
CA ALA A 261 -2.44 0.55 12.35
C ALA A 261 -3.85 0.93 11.87
N TYR A 262 -4.11 2.21 11.57
CA TYR A 262 -5.40 2.63 10.99
C TYR A 262 -5.61 2.09 9.57
N LEU A 263 -4.57 2.06 8.74
CA LEU A 263 -4.66 1.53 7.38
C LEU A 263 -4.94 0.02 7.40
N ASP A 264 -4.23 -0.73 8.24
CA ASP A 264 -4.41 -2.17 8.38
C ASP A 264 -5.79 -2.50 8.99
N ALA A 265 -6.27 -1.69 9.93
CA ALA A 265 -7.62 -1.81 10.48
C ALA A 265 -8.70 -1.50 9.44
N ALA A 266 -8.51 -0.46 8.62
CA ALA A 266 -9.45 -0.10 7.56
C ALA A 266 -9.58 -1.23 6.52
N GLU A 267 -8.46 -1.85 6.16
CA GLU A 267 -8.41 -2.95 5.21
C GLU A 267 -9.06 -4.23 5.75
N ALA A 268 -8.96 -4.49 7.05
CA ALA A 268 -9.64 -5.60 7.72
C ALA A 268 -11.11 -5.32 8.06
N ALA A 269 -11.59 -4.10 7.87
CA ALA A 269 -12.93 -3.69 8.28
C ALA A 269 -14.00 -4.39 7.44
N ARG A 270 -15.00 -4.96 8.12
CA ARG A 270 -16.15 -5.64 7.47
C ARG A 270 -17.33 -4.71 7.20
N SER A 271 -17.31 -3.51 7.76
CA SER A 271 -18.35 -2.49 7.61
C SER A 271 -17.77 -1.30 6.88
N ASP A 272 -18.45 -0.86 5.81
CA ASP A 272 -18.12 0.37 5.08
C ASP A 272 -18.00 1.60 5.98
N GLU A 273 -18.85 1.69 7.00
CA GLU A 273 -18.83 2.79 7.96
C GLU A 273 -17.55 2.79 8.78
N VAL A 274 -17.16 1.62 9.30
CA VAL A 274 -15.92 1.43 10.06
C VAL A 274 -14.70 1.66 9.18
N MET A 275 -14.69 1.15 7.95
CA MET A 275 -13.62 1.36 6.98
C MET A 275 -13.40 2.85 6.71
N ARG A 276 -14.46 3.61 6.38
CA ARG A 276 -14.37 5.05 6.09
C ARG A 276 -13.89 5.84 7.31
N GLU A 277 -14.35 5.49 8.50
CA GLU A 277 -13.92 6.13 9.74
C GLU A 277 -12.42 5.89 9.98
N LEU A 278 -11.93 4.67 9.79
CA LEU A 278 -10.51 4.33 9.95
C LEU A 278 -9.63 5.00 8.89
N GLN A 279 -10.10 5.13 7.64
CA GLN A 279 -9.43 5.90 6.60
C GLN A 279 -9.34 7.40 6.96
N ALA A 280 -10.42 7.97 7.51
CA ALA A 280 -10.42 9.35 7.98
C ALA A 280 -9.45 9.56 9.15
N LEU A 281 -9.36 8.60 10.07
CA LEU A 281 -8.39 8.60 11.17
C LEU A 281 -6.95 8.47 10.64
N ALA A 282 -6.69 7.62 9.65
CA ALA A 282 -5.38 7.50 9.01
C ALA A 282 -4.93 8.83 8.37
N ALA A 283 -5.81 9.50 7.63
CA ALA A 283 -5.52 10.80 7.02
C ALA A 283 -5.18 11.89 8.07
N ARG A 284 -5.91 11.87 9.20
CA ARG A 284 -5.64 12.76 10.34
C ARG A 284 -4.30 12.45 11.00
N ALA A 285 -3.99 11.17 11.22
CA ALA A 285 -2.71 10.71 11.79
C ALA A 285 -1.51 11.10 10.91
N ILE A 286 -1.64 11.08 9.57
CA ILE A 286 -0.61 11.56 8.64
C ILE A 286 -0.34 13.06 8.86
N SER A 287 -1.41 13.85 8.98
CA SER A 287 -1.32 15.31 9.19
C SER A 287 -0.68 15.64 10.55
N ARG A 288 -1.02 14.86 11.58
CA ARG A 288 -0.38 14.93 12.91
C ARG A 288 1.11 14.58 12.84
N THR A 289 1.46 13.50 12.15
CA THR A 289 2.86 13.06 11.99
C THR A 289 3.71 14.14 11.32
N ALA A 290 3.19 14.77 10.25
CA ALA A 290 3.86 15.90 9.61
C ALA A 290 4.05 17.09 10.56
N SER A 291 3.09 17.35 11.45
CA SER A 291 3.19 18.42 12.44
C SER A 291 4.21 18.09 13.54
N LEU A 292 4.24 16.85 14.04
CA LEU A 292 5.26 16.40 15.00
C LEU A 292 6.68 16.49 14.41
N ARG A 293 6.87 16.14 13.12
CA ARG A 293 8.17 16.27 12.45
C ARG A 293 8.66 17.72 12.42
N ARG A 294 7.78 18.66 12.08
CA ARG A 294 8.10 20.10 12.10
C ARG A 294 8.51 20.59 13.49
N ILE A 295 7.84 20.11 14.54
CA ILE A 295 8.19 20.46 15.93
C ILE A 295 9.57 19.88 16.28
N ALA A 296 9.83 18.62 15.91
CA ALA A 296 11.11 17.95 16.17
C ALA A 296 12.29 18.58 15.43
N GLU A 297 12.08 19.08 14.20
CA GLU A 297 13.09 19.77 13.40
C GLU A 297 13.33 21.23 13.84
N GLY A 298 12.35 21.83 14.52
CA GLY A 298 12.41 23.21 15.01
C GLY A 298 12.79 23.36 16.49
N SER A 299 13.01 22.25 17.21
CA SER A 299 13.45 22.21 18.62
C SER A 299 14.95 21.94 18.72
#